data_AF-A0A9D6LNC9-F1
#
_entry.id   AF-A0A9D6LNC9-F1
#
_cell.length_a   1.000
_cell.length_b   1.000
_cell.length_c   1.000
_cell.angle_alpha   90.00
_cell.angle_beta   90.00
_cell.angle_gamma   90.00
#
_symmetry.space_group_name_H-M   'P 1'
#
loop_
_entity.id
_entity.type
_entity.pdbx_description
1 polymer ?
#
loop_
_entity_poly.entity_id
_entity_poly.type
_entity_poly.pdbx_seq_one_letter_code
_entity_poly.pdbx_strand_id
1 'polypeptide(L)'
;MTSLQNHPYHGWIWDMFQEYVRKITRTASTGAMPLEEMQSRYQKMHRDFEIKIMISDRVGMIVQFLDLDLYHYPDFESLLQESAFLNFLSEKYGGGKYKVNLYHDGTFIATKNFKIEEGPEKWREILKSREVRNS
;
A
#
# COMPACT_ATOMS: atom_id res chain seq x y z
N MET A 1 -9.84 -32.09 4.00
CA MET A 1 -9.66 -31.13 5.10
C MET A 1 -8.85 -29.96 4.56
N THR A 2 -9.52 -28.98 3.97
CA THR A 2 -8.89 -27.80 3.39
C THR A 2 -8.42 -26.92 4.55
N SER A 3 -7.11 -26.71 4.63
CA SER A 3 -6.46 -25.88 5.64
C SER A 3 -7.15 -24.51 5.75
N LEU A 4 -7.66 -24.19 6.95
CA LEU A 4 -8.23 -22.88 7.32
C LEU A 4 -7.15 -21.79 7.51
N GLN A 5 -5.89 -22.03 7.10
CA GLN A 5 -4.75 -21.19 7.54
C GLN A 5 -4.15 -20.20 6.53
N ASN A 6 -4.65 -20.08 5.29
CA ASN A 6 -4.18 -19.05 4.34
C ASN A 6 -5.36 -18.33 3.66
N HIS A 7 -6.18 -17.63 4.44
CA HIS A 7 -7.22 -16.78 3.87
C HIS A 7 -6.66 -15.37 3.64
N PRO A 8 -6.73 -14.75 2.44
CA PRO A 8 -6.04 -13.47 2.17
C PRO A 8 -6.67 -12.25 2.88
N TYR A 9 -7.64 -12.48 3.77
CA TYR A 9 -8.39 -11.46 4.52
C TYR A 9 -7.67 -11.04 5.80
N HIS A 10 -6.38 -10.71 5.69
CA HIS A 10 -5.58 -10.25 6.81
C HIS A 10 -4.59 -9.16 6.39
N GLY A 11 -4.04 -8.48 7.38
CA GLY A 11 -3.02 -7.47 7.17
C GLY A 11 -3.56 -6.18 6.58
N TRP A 12 -2.66 -5.22 6.41
CA TRP A 12 -3.03 -3.84 6.14
C TRP A 12 -3.65 -3.61 4.75
N ILE A 13 -3.41 -4.50 3.77
CA ILE A 13 -4.07 -4.41 2.45
C ILE A 13 -5.57 -4.75 2.57
N TRP A 14 -5.91 -5.76 3.36
CA TRP A 14 -7.32 -6.09 3.64
C TRP A 14 -8.02 -4.94 4.37
N ASP A 15 -7.36 -4.35 5.38
CA ASP A 15 -7.91 -3.19 6.10
C ASP A 15 -8.17 -2.00 5.16
N MET A 16 -7.22 -1.71 4.26
CA MET A 16 -7.37 -0.67 3.23
C MET A 16 -8.57 -0.93 2.32
N PHE A 17 -8.76 -2.18 1.88
CA PHE A 17 -9.91 -2.55 1.05
C PHE A 17 -11.23 -2.42 1.81
N GLN A 18 -11.30 -2.87 3.06
CA GLN A 18 -12.51 -2.72 3.89
C GLN A 18 -12.87 -1.25 4.07
N GLU A 19 -11.89 -0.38 4.33
CA GLU A 19 -12.12 1.05 4.43
C GLU A 19 -12.64 1.66 3.12
N TYR A 20 -12.06 1.26 1.99
CA TYR A 20 -12.52 1.68 0.67
C TYR A 20 -13.99 1.29 0.46
N VAL A 21 -14.33 0.01 0.66
CA VAL A 21 -15.70 -0.46 0.47
C VAL A 21 -16.66 0.30 1.38
N ARG A 22 -16.33 0.46 2.67
CA ARG A 22 -17.17 1.21 3.62
C ARG A 22 -17.38 2.66 3.18
N LYS A 23 -16.35 3.32 2.63
CA LYS A 23 -16.46 4.70 2.13
C LYS A 23 -17.40 4.77 0.94
N ILE A 24 -17.26 3.90 -0.06
CA ILE A 24 -18.11 3.91 -1.26
C ILE A 24 -19.55 3.48 -0.96
N THR A 25 -19.77 2.56 -0.02
CA THR A 25 -21.11 2.07 0.33
C THR A 25 -21.86 3.07 1.19
N ARG A 26 -21.16 3.84 2.03
CA ARG A 26 -21.79 4.95 2.78
C ARG A 26 -22.29 6.04 1.84
N THR A 27 -21.61 6.26 0.72
CA THR A 27 -22.04 7.20 -0.31
C THR A 27 -23.09 6.61 -1.26
N ALA A 28 -23.31 5.30 -1.23
CA ALA A 28 -24.30 4.63 -2.05
C ALA A 28 -25.67 4.62 -1.35
N SER A 29 -26.75 4.73 -2.12
CA SER A 29 -28.13 4.63 -1.63
C SER A 29 -28.51 3.23 -1.13
N THR A 30 -27.65 2.23 -1.37
CA THR A 30 -27.90 0.81 -1.06
C THR A 30 -27.46 0.38 0.35
N GLY A 31 -26.80 1.26 1.11
CA GLY A 31 -26.31 0.93 2.46
C GLY A 31 -24.98 0.16 2.47
N ALA A 32 -24.51 -0.19 3.68
CA ALA A 32 -23.22 -0.85 3.88
C ALA A 32 -23.17 -2.27 3.29
N MET A 33 -22.07 -2.61 2.61
CA MET A 33 -21.88 -3.95 2.04
C MET A 33 -21.63 -4.99 3.15
N PRO A 34 -22.27 -6.18 3.10
CA PRO A 34 -22.00 -7.27 4.02
C PRO A 34 -20.56 -7.77 3.95
N LEU A 35 -20.02 -8.27 5.08
CA LEU A 35 -18.63 -8.76 5.16
C LEU A 35 -18.33 -9.89 4.17
N GLU A 36 -19.25 -10.84 4.00
CA GLU A 36 -19.09 -11.97 3.08
C GLU A 36 -18.97 -11.50 1.61
N GLU A 37 -19.71 -10.44 1.25
CA GLU A 37 -19.60 -9.86 -0.09
C GLU A 37 -18.26 -9.13 -0.27
N MET A 38 -17.79 -8.40 0.75
CA MET A 38 -16.45 -7.79 0.73
C MET A 38 -15.36 -8.85 0.53
N GLN A 39 -15.45 -9.95 1.28
CA GLN A 39 -14.54 -11.08 1.19
C GLN A 39 -14.55 -11.71 -0.21
N SER A 40 -15.74 -12.00 -0.75
CA SER A 40 -15.90 -12.54 -2.11
C SER A 40 -15.31 -11.64 -3.18
N ARG A 41 -15.52 -10.32 -3.09
CA ARG A 41 -14.91 -9.35 -4.03
C ARG A 41 -13.40 -9.35 -3.92
N TYR A 42 -12.87 -9.23 -2.69
CA TYR A 42 -11.44 -9.23 -2.45
C TYR A 42 -10.77 -10.51 -2.96
N GLN A 43 -11.34 -11.68 -2.71
CA GLN A 43 -10.81 -12.95 -3.20
C GLN A 43 -10.65 -12.99 -4.72
N LYS A 44 -11.55 -12.32 -5.47
CA LYS A 44 -11.49 -12.26 -6.93
C LYS A 44 -10.44 -11.30 -7.48
N MET A 45 -10.08 -10.26 -6.73
CA MET A 45 -9.30 -9.14 -7.25
C MET A 45 -7.93 -8.94 -6.58
N HIS A 46 -7.70 -9.49 -5.38
CA HIS A 46 -6.51 -9.17 -4.59
C HIS A 46 -5.21 -9.51 -5.30
N ARG A 47 -5.16 -10.57 -6.11
CA ARG A 47 -3.96 -10.97 -6.85
C ARG A 47 -3.54 -9.97 -7.92
N ASP A 48 -4.48 -9.15 -8.40
CA ASP A 48 -4.27 -8.15 -9.45
C ASP A 48 -4.03 -6.76 -8.85
N PHE A 49 -3.92 -6.65 -7.53
CA PHE A 49 -3.61 -5.37 -6.90
C PHE A 49 -2.21 -4.91 -7.20
N GLU A 50 -2.11 -3.62 -7.52
CA GLU A 50 -0.86 -2.89 -7.64
C GLU A 50 -0.66 -2.05 -6.36
N ILE A 51 0.52 -2.16 -5.77
CA ILE A 51 0.94 -1.45 -4.57
C ILE A 51 2.02 -0.44 -4.95
N LYS A 52 1.64 0.84 -4.99
CA LYS A 52 2.55 1.94 -5.30
C LYS A 52 3.07 2.58 -4.01
N ILE A 53 4.39 2.55 -3.82
CA ILE A 53 5.06 3.19 -2.69
C ILE A 53 5.61 4.55 -3.13
N MET A 54 5.32 5.58 -2.35
CA MET A 54 5.80 6.95 -2.55
C MET A 54 6.41 7.47 -1.24
N ILE A 55 7.38 8.38 -1.34
CA ILE A 55 7.88 9.16 -0.20
C ILE A 55 7.26 10.56 -0.21
N SER A 56 6.84 11.04 0.97
CA SER A 56 6.46 12.43 1.17
C SER A 56 7.68 13.23 1.63
N ASP A 57 8.20 14.05 0.74
CA ASP A 57 9.32 14.96 1.02
C ASP A 57 8.80 16.40 1.19
N ARG A 58 9.41 17.16 2.11
CA ARG A 58 9.03 18.55 2.36
C ARG A 58 10.16 19.47 1.94
N VAL A 59 9.94 20.19 0.86
CA VAL A 59 10.90 21.18 0.32
C VAL A 59 10.35 22.58 0.62
N GLY A 60 10.87 23.19 1.68
CA GLY A 60 10.34 24.44 2.22
C GLY A 60 8.88 24.31 2.67
N MET A 61 7.98 25.02 1.99
CA MET A 61 6.53 24.98 2.27
C MET A 61 5.76 23.94 1.44
N ILE A 62 6.42 23.30 0.47
CA ILE A 62 5.77 22.38 -0.46
C ILE A 62 5.96 20.94 0.03
N VAL A 63 4.88 20.16 0.04
CA VAL A 63 4.93 18.72 0.20
C VAL A 63 4.85 18.08 -1.18
N GLN A 64 5.88 17.35 -1.56
CA GLN A 64 5.92 16.56 -2.78
C GLN A 64 5.82 15.07 -2.46
N PHE A 65 5.18 14.31 -3.34
CA PHE A 65 5.15 12.85 -3.28
C PHE A 65 5.99 12.31 -4.43
N LEU A 66 7.10 11.66 -4.11
CA LEU A 66 8.03 11.11 -5.10
C LEU A 66 7.83 9.60 -5.19
N ASP A 67 7.77 9.08 -6.41
CA ASP A 67 7.56 7.66 -6.67
C ASP A 67 8.80 6.83 -6.30
N LEU A 68 8.61 5.80 -5.47
CA LEU A 68 9.66 4.86 -5.10
C LEU A 68 9.54 3.56 -5.88
N ASP A 69 8.54 2.73 -5.67
CA ASP A 69 8.44 1.48 -6.42
C ASP A 69 6.97 1.08 -6.59
N LEU A 70 6.72 0.22 -7.58
CA LEU A 70 5.44 -0.41 -7.84
C LEU A 70 5.63 -1.92 -7.66
N TYR A 71 4.72 -2.55 -6.92
CA TYR A 71 4.69 -3.99 -6.69
C TYR A 71 3.33 -4.55 -7.04
N HIS A 72 3.26 -5.86 -7.27
CA HIS A 72 2.01 -6.58 -7.36
C HIS A 72 1.79 -7.39 -6.08
N TYR A 73 0.53 -7.64 -5.73
CA TYR A 73 0.17 -8.34 -4.50
C TYR A 73 0.93 -9.66 -4.27
N PRO A 74 1.13 -10.55 -5.26
CA PRO A 74 1.86 -11.80 -5.04
C PRO A 74 3.31 -11.60 -4.58
N ASP A 75 3.96 -10.52 -5.03
CA ASP A 75 5.33 -10.17 -4.62
C ASP A 75 5.38 -9.53 -3.23
N PHE A 76 4.22 -9.13 -2.71
CA PHE A 76 4.05 -8.37 -1.48
C PHE A 76 3.41 -9.18 -0.33
N GLU A 77 3.04 -10.43 -0.59
CA GLU A 77 2.27 -11.26 0.36
C GLU A 77 3.00 -11.48 1.69
N SER A 78 4.33 -11.60 1.65
CA SER A 78 5.17 -11.71 2.87
C SER A 78 5.22 -10.43 3.71
N LEU A 79 4.78 -9.30 3.15
CA LEU A 79 4.78 -7.97 3.77
C LEU A 79 3.37 -7.53 4.22
N LEU A 80 2.38 -8.41 4.20
CA LEU A 80 1.01 -8.07 4.65
C LEU A 80 0.94 -7.79 6.16
N GLN A 81 1.87 -8.34 6.94
CA GLN A 81 2.04 -7.95 8.35
C GLN A 81 2.70 -6.57 8.41
N GLU A 82 2.06 -5.62 9.09
CA GLU A 82 2.51 -4.23 9.15
C GLU A 82 3.93 -4.10 9.69
N SER A 83 4.30 -4.88 10.71
CA SER A 83 5.67 -4.89 11.24
C SER A 83 6.71 -5.34 10.22
N ALA A 84 6.42 -6.39 9.43
CA ALA A 84 7.29 -6.84 8.35
C ALA A 84 7.42 -5.77 7.25
N PHE A 85 6.32 -5.09 6.93
CA PHE A 85 6.35 -4.00 5.97
C PHE A 85 7.15 -2.78 6.47
N LEU A 86 7.01 -2.40 7.73
CA LEU A 86 7.80 -1.32 8.34
C LEU A 86 9.30 -1.66 8.34
N ASN A 87 9.67 -2.91 8.65
CA ASN A 87 11.04 -3.37 8.54
C ASN A 87 11.57 -3.27 7.11
N PHE A 88 10.79 -3.73 6.14
CA PHE A 88 11.11 -3.61 4.71
C PHE A 88 11.33 -2.14 4.30
N LEU A 89 10.45 -1.21 4.70
CA LEU A 89 10.61 0.21 4.39
C LEU A 89 11.89 0.78 5.01
N SER A 90 12.17 0.47 6.28
CA SER A 90 13.38 0.92 6.98
C SER A 90 14.66 0.37 6.34
N GLU A 91 14.67 -0.91 5.99
CA GLU A 91 15.82 -1.56 5.37
C GLU A 91 16.08 -1.00 3.97
N LYS A 92 15.04 -0.91 3.13
CA LYS A 92 15.17 -0.53 1.71
C LYS A 92 15.30 0.97 1.50
N TYR A 93 14.45 1.76 2.16
CA TYR A 93 14.33 3.20 1.90
C TYR A 93 14.76 4.08 3.08
N GLY A 94 14.78 3.53 4.30
CA GLY A 94 15.26 4.22 5.50
C GLY A 94 14.22 5.12 6.17
N GLY A 95 14.69 6.16 6.88
CA GLY A 95 13.83 7.11 7.58
C GLY A 95 12.95 7.90 6.61
N GLY A 96 11.68 8.17 6.98
CA GLY A 96 10.79 8.92 6.11
C GLY A 96 9.29 8.73 6.38
N LYS A 97 8.49 9.55 5.67
CA LYS A 97 7.02 9.44 5.64
C LYS A 97 6.59 8.83 4.31
N TYR A 98 6.14 7.60 4.35
CA TYR A 98 5.76 6.83 3.18
C TYR A 98 4.25 6.89 2.97
N LYS A 99 3.85 6.98 1.71
CA LYS A 99 2.46 6.85 1.28
C LYS A 99 2.37 5.64 0.36
N VAL A 100 1.49 4.73 0.70
CA VAL A 100 1.21 3.53 -0.10
C VAL A 100 -0.18 3.67 -0.69
N ASN A 101 -0.27 3.55 -2.01
CA ASN A 101 -1.53 3.52 -2.73
C ASN A 101 -1.79 2.11 -3.26
N LEU A 102 -3.03 1.67 -3.12
CA LEU A 102 -3.53 0.42 -3.68
C LEU A 102 -4.36 0.72 -4.92
N TYR A 103 -4.08 0.02 -6.01
CA TYR A 103 -4.84 0.10 -7.25
C TYR A 103 -5.31 -1.28 -7.69
N HIS A 104 -6.33 -1.30 -8.55
CA HIS A 104 -6.79 -2.48 -9.29
C HIS A 104 -7.17 -2.02 -10.69
N ASP A 105 -6.57 -2.60 -11.73
CA ASP A 105 -6.77 -2.21 -13.13
C ASP A 105 -6.64 -0.68 -13.36
N GLY A 106 -5.60 -0.07 -12.79
CA GLY A 106 -5.38 1.38 -12.86
C GLY A 106 -6.36 2.24 -12.05
N THR A 107 -7.35 1.63 -11.40
CA THR A 107 -8.31 2.33 -10.54
C THR A 107 -7.79 2.43 -9.12
N PHE A 108 -7.73 3.65 -8.59
CA PHE A 108 -7.35 3.89 -7.20
C PHE A 108 -8.40 3.33 -6.23
N ILE A 109 -7.94 2.52 -5.27
CA ILE A 109 -8.76 1.95 -4.20
C ILE A 109 -8.58 2.76 -2.92
N ALA A 110 -7.37 2.74 -2.36
CA ALA A 110 -7.13 3.29 -1.04
C ALA A 110 -5.69 3.75 -0.89
N THR A 111 -5.46 4.54 0.17
CA THR A 111 -4.12 4.95 0.57
C THR A 111 -3.92 4.70 2.06
N LYS A 112 -2.72 4.30 2.45
CA LYS A 112 -2.27 4.21 3.84
C LYS A 112 -0.91 4.88 3.97
N ASN A 113 -0.74 5.66 5.04
CA ASN A 113 0.51 6.33 5.34
C ASN A 113 1.28 5.54 6.40
N PHE A 114 2.59 5.46 6.24
CA PHE A 114 3.52 4.83 7.16
C PHE A 114 4.63 5.81 7.51
N LYS A 115 5.21 5.68 8.70
CA LYS A 115 6.30 6.53 9.15
C LYS A 115 7.40 5.67 9.75
N ILE A 116 8.61 5.86 9.25
CA ILE A 116 9.83 5.33 9.85
C ILE A 116 10.50 6.52 10.56
N GLU A 117 10.47 6.49 11.90
CA GLU A 117 10.94 7.60 12.74
C GLU A 117 12.46 7.77 12.72
N GLU A 118 13.20 6.66 12.63
CA GLU A 118 14.65 6.64 12.79
C GLU A 118 15.36 6.04 11.58
N GLY A 119 16.63 6.44 11.39
CA GLY A 119 17.51 5.91 10.36
C GLY A 119 17.79 6.88 9.21
N PRO A 120 18.83 6.59 8.39
CA PRO A 120 19.22 7.45 7.27
C PRO A 120 18.15 7.47 6.18
N GLU A 121 17.96 8.61 5.52
CA GLU A 121 17.01 8.79 4.40
C GLU A 121 17.57 8.20 3.08
N LYS A 122 17.72 6.87 3.02
CA LYS A 122 18.33 6.16 1.87
C LYS A 122 17.61 6.45 0.54
N TRP A 123 16.31 6.72 0.60
CA TRP A 123 15.49 7.08 -0.55
C TRP A 123 16.02 8.29 -1.33
N ARG A 124 16.72 9.24 -0.68
CA ARG A 124 17.31 10.39 -1.39
C ARG A 124 18.34 9.96 -2.43
N GLU A 125 19.27 9.09 -2.02
CA GLU A 125 20.30 8.56 -2.92
C GLU A 125 19.71 7.63 -3.98
N ILE A 126 18.67 6.86 -3.64
CA ILE A 126 17.94 6.02 -4.60
C ILE A 126 17.33 6.88 -5.72
N LEU A 127 16.65 7.97 -5.38
CA LEU A 127 16.02 8.86 -6.36
C LEU A 127 17.05 9.57 -7.22
N LYS A 128 18.09 10.14 -6.60
CA LYS A 128 19.20 10.77 -7.33
C LYS A 128 19.85 9.81 -8.34
N SER A 129 20.07 8.56 -7.95
CA SER A 129 20.63 7.52 -8.82
C SER A 129 19.71 7.10 -9.97
N ARG A 130 18.40 7.39 -9.89
CA ARG A 130 17.43 7.12 -10.96
C ARG A 130 17.35 8.27 -11.96
N GLU A 131 17.42 9.51 -11.48
CA GLU A 131 17.47 10.68 -12.35
C GLU A 131 18.66 10.60 -13.31
N VAL A 132 19.85 10.26 -12.79
CA VAL A 132 21.08 10.10 -13.60
C VAL A 132 20.97 8.99 -14.65
N ARG A 133 20.20 7.93 -14.38
CA ARG A 133 20.04 6.81 -15.34
C ARG A 133 19.05 7.12 -16.46
N ASN A 134 18.16 8.09 -16.25
CA ASN A 134 17.11 8.45 -17.18
C ASN A 134 17.42 9.75 -17.97
N SER A 135 18.56 10.39 -17.68
CA SER A 135 19.11 11.55 -18.38
C SER A 135 20.14 11.14 -19.42
#